data_AF-A0A9E7C1G6-F1
#
_entry.id   AF-A0A9E7C1G6-F1
#
_cell.length_a   1.000
_cell.length_b   1.000
_cell.length_c   1.000
_cell.angle_alpha   90.00
_cell.angle_beta   90.00
_cell.angle_gamma   90.00
#
_symmetry.space_group_name_H-M   'P 1'
#
loop_
_entity.id
_entity.type
_entity.pdbx_description
1 polymer ?
#
loop_
_entity_poly.entity_id
_entity_poly.type
_entity_poly.pdbx_seq_one_letter_code
_entity_poly.pdbx_strand_id
1 'polypeptide(L)'
;MPIVEGLSFAYVLHELPPGRLPFRRWRWELWHGPRLEAAGWRLSERDAQRALRTHASRVGHRIFGLGEAAPDPGTPDFRPGAAVRVRAGAVAFALVPRQLERPDPLATLI
;
A
#
# COMPACT_ATOMS: atom_id res chain seq x y z
N MET A 1 13.75 4.11 -19.56
CA MET A 1 12.48 4.78 -19.19
C MET A 1 12.72 5.49 -17.86
N PRO A 2 12.44 6.80 -17.73
CA PRO A 2 12.50 7.47 -16.44
C PRO A 2 11.47 6.85 -15.48
N ILE A 3 11.85 6.67 -14.22
CA ILE A 3 10.96 6.17 -13.16
C ILE A 3 10.52 7.38 -12.34
N VAL A 4 9.22 7.48 -12.08
CA VAL A 4 8.71 8.51 -11.16
C VAL A 4 9.02 8.09 -9.72
N GLU A 5 9.74 8.93 -8.99
CA GLU A 5 10.12 8.73 -7.59
C GLU A 5 9.36 9.71 -6.67
N GLY A 6 9.32 9.40 -5.36
CA GLY A 6 8.74 10.29 -4.33
C GLY A 6 7.27 10.08 -4.01
N LEU A 7 6.56 9.17 -4.70
CA LEU A 7 5.18 8.82 -4.37
C LEU A 7 5.14 8.02 -3.06
N SER A 8 4.24 8.38 -2.15
CA SER A 8 4.01 7.64 -0.91
C SER A 8 2.53 7.33 -0.73
N PHE A 9 2.26 6.12 -0.26
CA PHE A 9 0.93 5.69 0.16
C PHE A 9 1.00 5.23 1.60
N ALA A 10 0.02 5.62 2.39
CA ALA A 10 -0.15 5.09 3.71
C ALA A 10 -0.92 3.77 3.68
N TYR A 11 -0.59 2.85 4.58
CA TYR A 11 -1.29 1.58 4.67
C TYR A 11 -1.64 1.20 6.11
N VAL A 12 -2.70 0.42 6.23
CA VAL A 12 -3.04 -0.35 7.43
C VAL A 12 -3.00 -1.82 7.04
N LEU A 13 -2.33 -2.64 7.84
CA LEU A 13 -2.28 -4.10 7.67
C LEU A 13 -2.25 -4.75 9.05
N HIS A 14 -3.31 -5.47 9.41
CA HIS A 14 -3.38 -6.17 10.70
C HIS A 14 -4.24 -7.43 10.61
N GLU A 15 -3.93 -8.37 11.50
CA GLU A 15 -4.78 -9.54 11.71
C GLU A 15 -6.08 -9.12 12.40
N LEU A 16 -7.20 -9.57 11.86
CA LEU A 16 -8.51 -9.41 12.48
C LEU A 16 -8.66 -10.43 13.62
N PRO A 17 -9.37 -10.09 14.70
CA PRO A 17 -9.65 -11.03 15.77
C PRO A 17 -10.26 -12.33 15.24
N PRO A 18 -9.87 -13.49 15.81
CA PRO A 18 -10.46 -14.77 15.45
C PRO A 18 -11.97 -14.71 15.68
N GLY A 19 -12.73 -15.05 14.63
CA GLY A 19 -14.18 -15.10 14.69
C GLY A 19 -14.70 -16.51 14.94
N ARG A 20 -15.97 -16.75 14.62
CA ARG A 20 -16.56 -18.12 14.63
C ARG A 20 -15.97 -19.06 13.58
N LEU A 21 -15.21 -18.53 12.62
CA LEU A 21 -14.59 -19.29 11.54
C LEU A 21 -13.14 -19.60 11.92
N PRO A 22 -12.65 -20.83 11.65
CA PRO A 22 -11.36 -21.31 12.15
C PRO A 22 -10.15 -20.75 11.36
N PHE A 23 -10.34 -19.76 10.50
CA PHE A 23 -9.29 -19.19 9.68
C PHE A 23 -8.95 -17.76 10.07
N ARG A 24 -7.66 -17.45 9.98
CA ARG A 24 -7.15 -16.09 10.17
C ARG A 24 -7.63 -15.20 9.04
N ARG A 25 -7.86 -13.92 9.36
CA ARG A 25 -8.22 -12.91 8.37
C ARG A 25 -7.33 -11.71 8.57
N TRP A 26 -6.81 -11.19 7.48
CA TRP A 26 -5.95 -10.02 7.47
C TRP A 26 -6.69 -8.90 6.78
N ARG A 27 -6.90 -7.79 7.50
CA ARG A 27 -7.47 -6.56 6.92
C ARG A 27 -6.33 -5.72 6.37
N TRP A 28 -6.56 -5.15 5.21
CA TRP A 28 -5.66 -4.19 4.61
C TRP A 28 -6.41 -2.96 4.11
N GLU A 29 -5.75 -1.80 4.19
CA GLU A 29 -6.25 -0.53 3.69
C GLU A 29 -5.11 0.23 3.05
N LEU A 30 -5.41 0.92 1.94
CA LEU A 30 -4.50 1.75 1.19
C LEU A 30 -5.05 3.17 1.15
N TRP A 31 -4.20 4.12 1.54
CA TRP A 31 -4.53 5.52 1.68
C TRP A 31 -3.56 6.39 0.87
N HIS A 32 -4.07 7.48 0.33
CA HIS A 32 -3.28 8.55 -0.28
C HIS A 32 -3.69 9.87 0.38
N GLY A 33 -2.87 10.33 1.33
CA GLY A 33 -3.22 11.44 2.23
C GLY A 33 -4.51 11.15 3.03
N PRO A 34 -5.54 12.02 2.96
CA PRO A 34 -6.80 11.80 3.67
C PRO A 34 -7.73 10.79 2.96
N ARG A 35 -7.44 10.42 1.72
CA ARG A 35 -8.33 9.61 0.89
C ARG A 35 -8.04 8.12 1.04
N LEU A 36 -9.08 7.33 1.32
CA LEU A 36 -9.02 5.88 1.22
C LEU A 36 -9.14 5.46 -0.25
N GLU A 37 -8.09 4.85 -0.79
CA GLU A 37 -8.05 4.43 -2.20
C GLU A 37 -8.59 3.02 -2.38
N ALA A 38 -8.27 2.11 -1.46
CA ALA A 38 -8.74 0.73 -1.50
C ALA A 38 -8.69 0.08 -0.12
N ALA A 39 -9.57 -0.89 0.13
CA ALA A 39 -9.52 -1.71 1.33
C ALA A 39 -10.09 -3.10 1.07
N GLY A 40 -9.70 -4.06 1.91
CA GLY A 40 -10.24 -5.41 1.84
C GLY A 40 -9.70 -6.32 2.92
N TRP A 41 -9.94 -7.61 2.74
CA TRP A 41 -9.39 -8.65 3.61
C TRP A 41 -8.91 -9.86 2.80
N ARG A 42 -7.97 -10.61 3.37
CA ARG A 42 -7.43 -11.86 2.83
C ARG A 42 -7.24 -12.89 3.94
N LEU A 43 -7.07 -14.16 3.56
CA LEU A 43 -6.87 -15.27 4.49
C LEU A 43 -5.43 -15.38 5.00
N SER A 44 -4.47 -14.78 4.29
CA SER A 44 -3.07 -14.74 4.69
C SER A 44 -2.53 -13.32 4.69
N GLU A 45 -1.52 -13.09 5.53
CA GLU A 45 -0.76 -11.84 5.57
C GLU A 45 -0.14 -11.54 4.21
N ARG A 46 0.47 -12.56 3.60
CA ARG A 46 1.16 -12.45 2.30
C ARG A 46 0.21 -12.04 1.18
N ASP A 47 -1.01 -12.57 1.16
CA ASP A 47 -2.02 -12.19 0.16
C ASP A 47 -2.52 -10.77 0.39
N ALA A 48 -2.65 -10.34 1.65
CA ALA A 48 -3.00 -8.95 1.98
C ALA A 48 -1.88 -7.99 1.54
N GLN A 49 -0.62 -8.32 1.78
CA GLN A 49 0.54 -7.55 1.28
C GLN A 49 0.60 -7.49 -0.25
N ARG A 50 0.29 -8.61 -0.92
CA ARG A 50 0.21 -8.64 -2.39
C ARG A 50 -0.92 -7.73 -2.89
N ALA A 51 -2.11 -7.81 -2.28
CA ALA A 51 -3.25 -6.98 -2.63
C ALA A 51 -2.93 -5.48 -2.46
N LEU A 52 -2.27 -5.10 -1.37
CA LEU A 52 -1.77 -3.75 -1.11
C LEU A 52 -0.85 -3.25 -2.23
N ARG A 53 0.19 -4.02 -2.56
CA ARG A 53 1.15 -3.66 -3.63
C ARG A 53 0.46 -3.50 -4.98
N THR A 54 -0.43 -4.42 -5.33
CA THR A 54 -1.18 -4.36 -6.59
C THR A 54 -2.07 -3.12 -6.67
N HIS A 55 -2.81 -2.79 -5.60
CA HIS A 55 -3.68 -1.61 -5.61
C HIS A 55 -2.86 -0.31 -5.61
N ALA A 56 -1.78 -0.24 -4.83
CA ALA A 56 -0.88 0.90 -4.82
C ALA A 56 -0.24 1.16 -6.19
N SER A 57 0.16 0.09 -6.89
CA SER A 57 0.64 0.22 -8.27
C SER A 57 -0.44 0.81 -9.19
N ARG A 58 -1.66 0.28 -9.16
CA ARG A 58 -2.75 0.78 -9.99
C ARG A 58 -3.06 2.25 -9.73
N VAL A 59 -3.12 2.64 -8.45
CA VAL A 59 -3.34 4.04 -8.06
C VAL A 59 -2.19 4.91 -8.53
N GLY A 60 -0.93 4.50 -8.31
CA GLY A 60 0.24 5.25 -8.76
C GLY A 60 0.28 5.47 -10.26
N HIS A 61 0.02 4.43 -11.06
CA HIS A 61 -0.07 4.58 -12.51
C HIS A 61 -1.20 5.52 -12.93
N ARG A 62 -2.37 5.42 -12.28
CA ARG A 62 -3.50 6.32 -12.57
C ARG A 62 -3.19 7.78 -12.25
N ILE A 63 -2.54 8.07 -11.12
CA ILE A 63 -2.14 9.44 -10.74
C ILE A 63 -1.27 10.08 -11.82
N PHE A 64 -0.39 9.30 -12.45
CA PHE A 64 0.53 9.80 -13.49
C PHE A 64 0.03 9.58 -14.93
N GLY A 65 -1.21 9.11 -15.13
CA GLY A 65 -1.76 8.86 -16.47
C GLY A 65 -1.05 7.74 -17.26
N LEU A 66 -0.42 6.80 -16.55
CA LEU A 66 0.34 5.69 -17.14
C LEU A 66 -0.54 4.43 -17.26
N GLY A 67 -0.22 3.56 -18.22
CA GLY A 67 -0.85 2.24 -18.33
C GLY A 67 -0.55 1.38 -17.10
N GLU A 68 -1.53 0.60 -16.63
CA GLU A 68 -1.37 -0.22 -15.43
C GLU A 68 -0.24 -1.25 -15.58
N ALA A 69 0.69 -1.27 -14.63
CA ALA A 69 1.69 -2.34 -14.49
C ALA A 69 1.53 -3.08 -13.16
N ALA A 70 1.81 -4.38 -13.16
CA ALA A 70 1.90 -5.15 -11.93
C ALA A 70 3.17 -4.76 -11.14
N PRO A 71 3.18 -4.88 -9.80
CA PRO A 71 4.40 -4.77 -9.01
C PRO A 71 5.46 -5.77 -9.45
N ASP A 72 6.73 -5.37 -9.38
CA ASP A 72 7.84 -6.23 -9.79
C ASP A 72 7.90 -7.50 -8.92
N PRO A 73 8.07 -8.70 -9.53
CA PRO A 73 7.98 -9.98 -8.82
C PRO A 73 9.07 -10.19 -7.77
N GLY A 74 10.13 -9.37 -7.78
CA GLY A 74 11.22 -9.40 -6.81
C GLY A 74 11.00 -8.56 -5.55
N THR A 75 9.85 -7.91 -5.38
CA THR A 75 9.58 -7.14 -4.15
C THR A 75 9.43 -8.09 -2.97
N PRO A 76 10.31 -8.03 -1.95
CA PRO A 76 10.24 -8.92 -0.80
C PRO A 76 8.95 -8.70 -0.01
N ASP A 77 8.48 -9.76 0.65
CA ASP A 77 7.45 -9.64 1.66
C ASP A 77 8.02 -8.81 2.83
N PHE A 78 7.16 -8.04 3.50
CA PHE A 78 7.57 -7.08 4.53
C PHE A 78 6.78 -7.32 5.82
N ARG A 79 7.35 -6.91 6.96
CA ARG A 79 6.63 -7.00 8.23
C ARG A 79 5.53 -5.93 8.29
N PRO A 80 4.30 -6.24 8.71
CA PRO A 80 3.28 -5.24 8.99
C PRO A 80 3.85 -4.20 9.96
N GLY A 81 3.70 -2.92 9.63
CA GLY A 81 4.31 -1.82 10.39
C GLY A 81 5.71 -1.40 9.91
N ALA A 82 6.28 -2.05 8.89
CA ALA A 82 7.50 -1.58 8.23
C ALA A 82 7.19 -0.66 7.04
N ALA A 83 8.02 0.36 6.82
CA ALA A 83 8.01 1.09 5.56
C ALA A 83 8.74 0.27 4.49
N VAL A 84 8.19 0.19 3.27
CA VAL A 84 8.79 -0.56 2.17
C VAL A 84 8.71 0.22 0.86
N ARG A 85 9.77 0.18 0.06
CA ARG A 85 9.79 0.73 -1.30
C ARG A 85 9.40 -0.35 -2.29
N VAL A 86 8.50 -0.01 -3.21
CA VAL A 86 7.97 -0.91 -4.24
C VAL A 86 8.23 -0.27 -5.59
N ARG A 87 8.69 -1.09 -6.54
CA ARG A 87 8.79 -0.75 -7.95
C ARG A 87 7.71 -1.48 -8.72
N ALA A 88 7.07 -0.76 -9.64
CA ALA A 88 6.06 -1.31 -10.51
C ALA A 88 6.13 -0.59 -11.86
N GLY A 89 6.79 -1.20 -12.85
CA GLY A 89 6.97 -0.58 -14.16
C GLY A 89 7.66 0.78 -14.08
N ALA A 90 6.96 1.84 -14.51
CA ALA A 90 7.48 3.20 -14.55
C ALA A 90 7.26 4.01 -13.25
N VAL A 91 6.66 3.40 -12.21
CA VAL A 91 6.36 4.05 -10.93
C VAL A 91 7.13 3.36 -9.79
N ALA A 92 7.80 4.16 -8.96
CA ALA A 92 8.31 3.73 -7.67
C ALA A 92 7.55 4.46 -6.55
N PHE A 93 7.10 3.72 -5.55
CA PHE A 93 6.36 4.28 -4.42
C PHE A 93 6.78 3.66 -3.09
N ALA A 94 6.61 4.42 -2.01
CA ALA A 94 6.76 3.94 -0.65
C ALA A 94 5.40 3.54 -0.08
N LEU A 95 5.32 2.36 0.54
CA LEU A 95 4.24 1.99 1.45
C LEU A 95 4.70 2.31 2.87
N VAL A 96 4.00 3.23 3.53
CA VAL A 96 4.31 3.68 4.90
C VAL A 96 3.16 3.28 5.81
N PRO A 97 3.40 2.66 6.99
CA PRO A 97 2.33 2.41 7.95
C PRO A 97 1.63 3.71 8.32
N ARG A 98 0.30 3.73 8.33
CA ARG A 98 -0.47 4.95 8.62
C ARG A 98 -0.23 5.52 10.02
N GLN A 99 0.18 4.68 10.96
CA GLN A 99 0.61 5.10 12.30
C GLN A 99 1.93 5.89 12.28
N LEU A 100 2.74 5.72 11.23
CA LEU A 100 3.99 6.46 11.00
C LEU A 100 3.81 7.66 10.07
N GLU A 101 2.65 7.79 9.42
CA GLU A 101 2.28 8.97 8.64
C GLU A 101 2.06 10.13 9.63
N ARG A 102 3.16 10.80 9.99
CA ARG A 102 3.08 12.12 10.60
C ARG A 102 2.42 13.03 9.55
N PRO A 103 1.36 13.79 9.89
CA PRO A 103 0.83 14.77 8.97
C PRO A 103 1.97 15.69 8.53
N ASP A 104 2.10 15.93 7.23
CA ASP A 104 3.06 16.90 6.72
C ASP A 104 2.74 18.26 7.37
N PRO A 105 3.65 18.84 8.17
CA PRO A 105 3.40 20.15 8.79
C PRO A 105 3.13 21.24 7.76
N LEU A 106 3.50 21.04 6.48
CA LEU A 106 3.21 21.96 5.38
C LEU A 106 1.79 21.82 4.81
N ALA A 107 1.06 20.73 5.09
CA ALA A 107 -0.33 20.54 4.66
C ALA A 107 -1.35 21.24 5.56
N THR A 108 -0.92 21.84 6.68
CA THR A 108 -1.80 22.52 7.67
C THR A 108 -1.83 24.05 7.48
N LEU A 109 -1.12 24.58 6.49
CA LEU A 109 -1.08 26.02 6.19
C LEU A 109 -1.70 26.30 4.81
N ILE A 110 -3.02 26.12 4.70
CA ILE A 110 -3.85 26.75 3.65
C ILE A 110 -5.18 27.18 4.27
#